data_AF-A0A1H6A9G4-F1
#
_entry.id   AF-A0A1H6A9G4-F1
#
_cell.length_a   1.000
_cell.length_b   1.000
_cell.length_c   1.000
_cell.angle_alpha   90.00
_cell.angle_beta   90.00
_cell.angle_gamma   90.00
#
_symmetry.space_group_name_H-M   'P 1'
#
loop_
_entity.id
_entity.type
_entity.pdbx_description
1 polymer ?
#
loop_
_entity_poly.entity_id
_entity_poly.type
_entity_poly.pdbx_seq_one_letter_code
_entity_poly.pdbx_strand_id
1 'polypeptide(L)'
;MGGYATKKNVSDCLLKHGKIRRNVPETRFYRKSTLKAMLSTYKMVYVKPNSGTGGNGVIRVERRKEGYNFQLHTAVRRFRDFESMEKALRARTKKIPYVIQQGIHLLRHNGRLFDLRIMIQKNPGGTWETTGMIGRTGHPRKIVTNLCRGGSSKPVEVLLKGHVADRNRYKASLLKLGLGAARHLNKTFPRIKEVGLDVGLDPNLHPWILEANPRPKISGFKTLKNKNIYRKMLRYQKYYGHA
;
A
#
# COMPACT_ATOMS: atom_id res chain seq x y z
N MET A 1 11.79 6.67 22.90
CA MET A 1 12.44 5.75 21.94
C MET A 1 11.56 5.61 20.70
N GLY A 2 11.94 6.18 19.56
CA GLY A 2 11.11 6.17 18.35
C GLY A 2 11.08 4.79 17.69
N GLY A 3 10.03 4.01 17.95
CA GLY A 3 9.88 2.66 17.42
C GLY A 3 9.86 2.60 15.89
N TYR A 4 10.29 1.46 15.33
CA TYR A 4 10.23 1.20 13.89
C TYR A 4 8.80 1.35 13.34
N ALA A 5 8.64 1.94 12.16
CA ALA A 5 7.35 2.02 11.49
C ALA A 5 6.89 0.62 11.06
N THR A 6 5.79 0.17 11.65
CA THR A 6 5.10 -1.08 11.32
C THR A 6 3.80 -0.76 10.59
N LYS A 7 3.21 -1.74 9.91
CA LYS A 7 1.96 -1.52 9.19
C LYS A 7 0.84 -1.05 10.13
N LYS A 8 0.78 -1.59 11.36
CA LYS A 8 -0.22 -1.20 12.35
C LYS A 8 -0.01 0.22 12.86
N ASN A 9 1.19 0.57 13.34
CA ASN A 9 1.39 1.89 13.95
C ASN A 9 1.31 3.03 12.93
N VAL A 10 1.70 2.79 11.67
CA VAL A 10 1.53 3.73 10.56
C VAL A 10 0.04 3.92 10.25
N SER A 11 -0.72 2.83 10.17
CA SER A 11 -2.17 2.91 9.95
C SER A 11 -2.87 3.65 11.09
N ASP A 12 -2.54 3.35 12.34
CA ASP A 12 -3.12 4.01 13.52
C ASP A 12 -2.79 5.51 13.54
N CYS A 13 -1.56 5.88 13.18
CA CYS A 13 -1.16 7.27 13.04
C CYS A 13 -2.04 7.99 12.02
N LEU A 14 -2.18 7.45 10.80
CA LEU A 14 -2.96 8.08 9.73
C LEU A 14 -4.46 8.14 10.05
N LEU A 15 -5.01 7.14 10.74
CA LEU A 15 -6.42 7.11 11.15
C LEU A 15 -6.79 8.20 12.16
N LYS A 16 -5.82 8.75 12.90
CA LYS A 16 -6.05 9.89 13.81
C LYS A 16 -6.20 11.23 13.08
N HIS A 17 -5.92 11.31 11.79
CA HIS A 17 -6.01 12.56 11.03
C HIS A 17 -7.41 12.74 10.41
N GLY A 18 -8.11 13.81 10.77
CA GLY A 18 -9.52 14.03 10.43
C GLY A 18 -9.86 13.88 8.93
N LYS A 19 -9.05 14.43 8.03
CA LYS A 19 -9.27 14.36 6.57
C LYS A 19 -8.66 13.13 5.86
N ILE A 20 -7.66 12.48 6.47
CA ILE A 20 -6.89 11.40 5.82
C ILE A 20 -7.44 10.05 6.21
N ARG A 21 -8.04 9.90 7.40
CA ARG A 21 -8.60 8.64 7.89
C ARG A 21 -9.55 7.95 6.91
N ARG A 22 -10.34 8.72 6.14
CA ARG A 22 -11.25 8.20 5.10
C ARG A 22 -10.54 7.53 3.93
N ASN A 23 -9.24 7.80 3.76
CA ASN A 23 -8.39 7.22 2.72
C ASN A 23 -7.54 6.07 3.26
N VAL A 24 -7.76 5.59 4.48
CA VAL A 24 -6.96 4.53 5.10
C VAL A 24 -7.86 3.32 5.37
N PRO A 25 -7.56 2.14 4.81
CA PRO A 25 -8.34 0.94 5.09
C PRO A 25 -8.20 0.54 6.57
N GLU A 26 -9.30 0.09 7.17
CA GLU A 26 -9.29 -0.38 8.56
C GLU A 26 -8.24 -1.49 8.71
N THR A 27 -7.38 -1.38 9.72
CA THR A 27 -6.29 -2.33 9.97
C THR A 27 -6.24 -2.71 11.45
N ARG A 28 -6.38 -4.01 11.74
CA ARG A 28 -6.39 -4.56 13.11
C ARG A 28 -5.37 -5.69 13.24
N PHE A 29 -4.92 -5.97 14.46
CA PHE A 29 -4.04 -7.13 14.68
C PHE A 29 -4.78 -8.43 14.36
N TYR A 30 -4.04 -9.41 13.82
CA TYR A 30 -4.57 -10.72 13.55
C TYR A 30 -5.00 -11.41 14.84
N ARG A 31 -6.29 -11.72 14.93
CA ARG A 31 -6.90 -12.64 15.88
C ARG A 31 -8.03 -13.35 15.14
N LYS A 32 -8.35 -14.59 15.53
CA LYS A 32 -9.45 -15.36 14.93
C LYS A 32 -10.77 -14.58 14.95
N SER A 33 -11.10 -13.94 16.08
CA SER A 33 -12.28 -13.09 16.23
C SER A 33 -12.26 -11.87 15.32
N THR A 34 -11.14 -11.15 15.25
CA THR A 34 -10.95 -10.01 14.34
C THR A 34 -11.14 -10.44 12.88
N LEU A 35 -10.57 -11.58 12.48
CA LEU A 35 -10.70 -12.11 11.12
C LEU A 35 -12.16 -12.39 10.78
N LYS A 36 -12.87 -13.09 11.68
CA LYS A 36 -14.30 -13.40 11.51
C LYS A 36 -15.14 -12.12 11.37
N ALA A 37 -14.92 -11.14 12.25
CA ALA A 37 -15.63 -9.87 12.22
C ALA A 37 -15.37 -9.08 10.93
N MET A 38 -14.10 -8.87 10.58
CA MET A 38 -13.73 -8.10 9.38
C MET A 38 -14.18 -8.79 8.07
N LEU A 39 -14.15 -10.13 8.00
CA LEU A 39 -14.71 -10.86 6.85
C LEU A 39 -16.23 -10.77 6.79
N SER A 40 -16.92 -10.65 7.92
CA SER A 40 -18.36 -10.43 7.94
C SER A 40 -18.72 -9.06 7.34
N THR A 41 -17.99 -8.02 7.76
CA THR A 41 -18.18 -6.63 7.32
C THR A 41 -17.74 -6.41 5.88
N TYR A 42 -16.49 -6.76 5.55
CA TYR A 42 -15.85 -6.34 4.30
C TYR A 42 -15.88 -7.40 3.19
N LYS A 43 -16.18 -8.67 3.53
CA LYS A 43 -16.10 -9.86 2.66
C LYS A 43 -14.70 -10.19 2.13
N MET A 44 -13.84 -9.21 1.87
CA MET A 44 -12.43 -9.36 1.51
C MET A 44 -11.54 -8.71 2.57
N VAL A 45 -10.47 -9.41 2.96
CA VAL A 45 -9.40 -8.84 3.78
C VAL A 45 -8.03 -9.27 3.27
N TYR A 46 -7.02 -8.46 3.57
CA TYR A 46 -5.61 -8.80 3.43
C TYR A 46 -5.00 -9.10 4.80
N VAL A 47 -4.42 -10.28 4.94
CA VAL A 47 -3.67 -10.71 6.11
C VAL A 47 -2.20 -10.62 5.78
N LYS A 48 -1.48 -9.72 6.45
CA LYS A 48 -0.10 -9.35 6.09
C LYS A 48 0.81 -9.28 7.33
N PRO A 49 2.10 -9.63 7.21
CA PRO A 49 3.06 -9.45 8.30
C PRO A 49 3.08 -7.98 8.75
N ASN A 50 3.03 -7.72 10.06
CA ASN A 50 3.06 -6.35 10.60
C ASN A 50 4.38 -5.64 10.26
N SER A 51 5.47 -6.39 10.22
CA SER A 51 6.81 -5.96 9.80
C SER A 51 7.22 -6.67 8.52
N GLY A 52 8.14 -6.08 7.74
CA GLY A 52 8.63 -6.65 6.48
C GLY A 52 8.09 -5.93 5.23
N THR A 53 8.71 -6.20 4.08
CA THR A 53 8.53 -5.44 2.83
C THR A 53 8.30 -6.37 1.63
N GLY A 54 8.06 -5.81 0.45
CA GLY A 54 8.07 -6.58 -0.81
C GLY A 54 6.81 -7.42 -1.08
N GLY A 55 5.76 -7.28 -0.27
CA GLY A 55 4.54 -8.08 -0.38
C GLY A 55 4.72 -9.56 -0.01
N ASN A 56 5.81 -9.93 0.67
CA ASN A 56 6.02 -11.30 1.11
C ASN A 56 5.07 -11.66 2.25
N GLY A 57 4.53 -12.87 2.23
CA GLY A 57 3.56 -13.35 3.23
C GLY A 57 2.19 -12.66 3.20
N VAL A 58 1.90 -11.81 2.20
CA VAL A 58 0.57 -11.21 2.05
C VAL A 58 -0.39 -12.27 1.54
N ILE A 59 -1.48 -12.46 2.29
CA ILE A 59 -2.54 -13.42 2.01
C ILE A 59 -3.83 -12.64 1.81
N ARG A 60 -4.58 -12.93 0.74
CA ARG A 60 -5.94 -12.42 0.55
C ARG A 60 -6.93 -13.48 0.98
N VAL A 61 -7.88 -13.11 1.83
CA VAL A 61 -9.01 -13.97 2.21
C VAL A 61 -10.29 -13.31 1.76
N GLU A 62 -11.13 -14.07 1.05
CA GLU A 62 -12.43 -13.62 0.56
C GLU A 62 -13.51 -14.60 1.00
N ARG A 63 -14.53 -14.10 1.70
CA ARG A 63 -15.77 -14.82 1.97
C ARG A 63 -16.63 -14.79 0.69
N ARG A 64 -17.07 -15.97 0.25
CA ARG A 64 -17.98 -16.15 -0.89
C ARG A 64 -19.33 -16.66 -0.37
N LYS A 65 -20.30 -16.83 -1.29
CA LYS A 65 -21.59 -17.46 -0.95
C LYS A 65 -21.36 -18.86 -0.36
N GLU A 66 -20.47 -19.62 -0.99
CA GLU A 66 -20.12 -20.99 -0.60
C GLU A 66 -18.67 -21.06 -0.09
N GLY A 67 -18.46 -20.57 1.14
CA GLY A 67 -17.19 -20.71 1.84
C GLY A 67 -16.19 -19.57 1.60
N TYR A 68 -14.90 -19.92 1.48
CA TYR A 68 -13.79 -18.98 1.54
C TYR A 68 -12.71 -19.26 0.51
N ASN A 69 -12.25 -18.21 -0.17
CA ASN A 69 -11.04 -18.22 -0.96
C ASN A 69 -9.87 -17.70 -0.14
N PHE A 70 -8.78 -18.45 -0.15
CA PHE A 70 -7.49 -18.09 0.44
C PHE A 70 -6.48 -17.99 -0.70
N GLN A 71 -5.81 -16.87 -0.87
CA GLN A 71 -4.80 -16.70 -1.91
C GLN A 71 -3.48 -16.23 -1.32
N LEU A 72 -2.43 -17.01 -1.57
CA LEU A 72 -1.04 -16.66 -1.28
C LEU A 72 -0.25 -16.71 -2.58
N HIS A 73 0.34 -15.58 -2.96
CA HIS A 73 0.98 -15.39 -4.26
C HIS A 73 0.00 -15.70 -5.42
N THR A 74 0.24 -16.75 -6.19
CA THR A 74 -0.63 -17.23 -7.28
C THR A 74 -1.47 -18.44 -6.88
N ALA A 75 -1.19 -19.06 -5.73
CA ALA A 75 -1.91 -20.24 -5.26
C ALA A 75 -3.22 -19.83 -4.60
N VAL A 76 -4.33 -20.35 -5.11
CA VAL A 76 -5.67 -20.18 -4.54
C VAL A 76 -6.11 -21.50 -3.94
N ARG A 77 -6.52 -21.48 -2.67
CA ARG A 77 -7.14 -22.59 -1.95
C ARG A 77 -8.56 -22.21 -1.59
N ARG A 78 -9.47 -23.18 -1.71
CA ARG A 78 -10.89 -23.01 -1.36
C ARG A 78 -11.19 -23.81 -0.10
N PHE A 79 -12.02 -23.27 0.76
CA PHE A 79 -12.46 -23.90 2.00
C PHE A 79 -13.98 -23.77 2.11
N ARG A 80 -14.66 -24.82 2.56
CA ARG A 80 -16.12 -24.80 2.73
C ARG A 80 -16.54 -24.01 3.98
N ASP A 81 -15.72 -24.05 5.02
CA ASP A 81 -16.01 -23.43 6.31
C ASP A 81 -14.88 -22.51 6.81
N PHE A 82 -15.22 -21.67 7.79
CA PHE A 82 -14.31 -20.68 8.35
C PHE A 82 -13.16 -21.32 9.16
N GLU A 83 -13.45 -22.41 9.88
CA GLU A 83 -12.50 -23.04 10.81
C GLU A 83 -11.34 -23.69 10.06
N SER A 84 -11.66 -24.42 8.98
CA SER A 84 -10.67 -25.02 8.08
C SER A 84 -9.78 -23.95 7.42
N MET A 85 -10.38 -22.84 6.98
CA MET A 85 -9.64 -21.72 6.39
C MET A 85 -8.73 -21.04 7.43
N GLU A 86 -9.25 -20.75 8.63
CA GLU A 86 -8.49 -20.11 9.70
C GLU A 86 -7.34 -21.00 10.18
N LYS A 87 -7.55 -22.32 10.30
CA LYS A 87 -6.48 -23.28 10.62
C LYS A 87 -5.35 -23.22 9.59
N ALA A 88 -5.70 -23.17 8.30
CA ALA A 88 -4.73 -23.04 7.22
C ALA A 88 -3.98 -21.69 7.25
N LEU A 89 -4.68 -20.60 7.59
CA LEU A 89 -4.09 -19.27 7.73
C LEU A 89 -3.15 -19.20 8.94
N ARG A 90 -3.59 -19.68 10.11
CA ARG A 90 -2.80 -19.75 11.34
C ARG A 90 -1.51 -20.54 11.15
N ALA A 91 -1.54 -21.61 10.36
CA ALA A 91 -0.35 -22.38 10.02
C ALA A 91 0.70 -21.55 9.23
N ARG A 92 0.28 -20.50 8.52
CA ARG A 92 1.14 -19.58 7.75
C ARG A 92 1.53 -18.33 8.53
N THR A 93 0.69 -17.86 9.46
CA THR A 93 0.91 -16.62 10.23
C THR A 93 1.62 -16.83 11.57
N LYS A 94 2.22 -18.01 11.81
CA LYS A 94 2.96 -18.36 13.05
C LYS A 94 4.08 -17.35 13.40
N LYS A 95 4.60 -17.42 14.65
CA LYS A 95 5.82 -16.80 15.22
C LYS A 95 6.07 -15.29 15.02
N ILE A 96 5.32 -14.58 14.17
CA ILE A 96 5.47 -13.15 13.93
C ILE A 96 4.11 -12.44 13.96
N PRO A 97 4.05 -11.16 14.38
CA PRO A 97 2.80 -10.41 14.37
C PRO A 97 2.27 -10.19 12.95
N TYR A 98 1.00 -10.52 12.72
CA TYR A 98 0.25 -10.21 11.50
C TYR A 98 -0.84 -9.17 11.77
N VAL A 99 -1.24 -8.45 10.73
CA VAL A 99 -2.41 -7.57 10.73
C VAL A 99 -3.41 -8.02 9.67
N ILE A 100 -4.68 -7.76 9.93
CA ILE A 100 -5.80 -7.90 9.00
C ILE A 100 -6.17 -6.49 8.55
N GLN A 101 -6.15 -6.26 7.26
CA GLN A 101 -6.53 -4.99 6.64
C GLN A 101 -7.77 -5.21 5.77
N GLN A 102 -8.70 -4.25 5.79
CA GLN A 102 -9.84 -4.20 4.88
C GLN A 102 -9.38 -4.40 3.42
N GLY A 103 -10.05 -5.32 2.72
CA GLY A 103 -9.82 -5.55 1.30
C GLY A 103 -10.43 -4.44 0.45
N ILE A 104 -9.64 -3.91 -0.47
CA ILE A 104 -10.10 -2.90 -1.44
C ILE A 104 -10.11 -3.54 -2.82
N HIS A 105 -11.25 -3.43 -3.52
CA HIS A 105 -11.37 -3.84 -4.91
C HIS A 105 -10.70 -2.79 -5.80
N LEU A 106 -9.42 -2.98 -6.11
CA LEU A 106 -8.68 -2.00 -6.89
C LEU A 106 -9.07 -2.00 -8.37
N LEU A 107 -8.95 -0.83 -8.98
CA LEU A 107 -8.93 -0.65 -10.42
C LEU A 107 -7.89 -1.54 -11.09
N ARG A 108 -8.16 -1.80 -12.37
CA ARG A 108 -7.31 -2.62 -13.23
C ARG A 108 -6.97 -1.89 -14.51
N HIS A 109 -5.79 -2.20 -15.02
CA HIS A 109 -5.33 -1.80 -16.34
C HIS A 109 -4.95 -3.07 -17.10
N ASN A 110 -5.63 -3.34 -18.22
CA ASN A 110 -5.50 -4.58 -19.01
C ASN A 110 -5.60 -5.84 -18.15
N GLY A 111 -6.63 -5.91 -17.31
CA GLY A 111 -6.89 -7.03 -16.39
C GLY A 111 -5.97 -7.11 -15.16
N ARG A 112 -4.93 -6.27 -15.07
CA ARG A 112 -3.94 -6.30 -13.98
C ARG A 112 -4.24 -5.24 -12.93
N LEU A 113 -4.18 -5.63 -11.65
CA LEU A 113 -4.25 -4.69 -10.54
C LEU A 113 -3.13 -3.66 -10.65
N PHE A 114 -3.41 -2.42 -10.28
CA PHE A 114 -2.38 -1.41 -10.15
C PHE A 114 -2.57 -0.53 -8.92
N ASP A 115 -1.48 0.13 -8.52
CA ASP A 115 -1.51 1.24 -7.59
C ASP A 115 -0.56 2.35 -8.05
N LEU A 116 -0.57 3.45 -7.31
CA LEU A 116 0.26 4.62 -7.54
C LEU A 116 1.25 4.77 -6.38
N ARG A 117 2.54 4.73 -6.68
CA ARG A 117 3.61 5.08 -5.75
C ARG A 117 3.84 6.59 -5.82
N ILE A 118 3.52 7.29 -4.75
CA ILE A 118 3.84 8.71 -4.56
C ILE A 118 5.09 8.79 -3.67
N MET A 119 6.13 9.47 -4.12
CA MET A 119 7.36 9.67 -3.37
C MET A 119 7.39 11.08 -2.78
N ILE A 120 7.40 11.19 -1.47
CA ILE A 120 7.43 12.46 -0.74
C ILE A 120 8.71 12.51 0.08
N GLN A 121 9.45 13.62 -0.02
CA GLN A 121 10.77 13.79 0.59
C GLN A 121 10.93 15.19 1.17
N LYS A 122 11.69 15.34 2.26
CA LYS A 122 12.13 16.63 2.76
C LYS A 122 13.32 17.12 1.92
N ASN A 123 13.20 18.26 1.27
CA ASN A 123 14.36 18.86 0.61
C ASN A 123 15.46 19.23 1.64
N PRO A 124 16.69 19.59 1.20
CA PRO A 124 17.76 20.01 2.10
C PRO A 124 17.42 21.22 2.97
N GLY A 125 16.48 22.08 2.54
CA GLY A 125 15.93 23.17 3.36
C GLY A 125 14.85 22.72 4.35
N GLY A 126 14.65 21.42 4.57
CA GLY A 126 13.70 20.88 5.55
C GLY A 126 12.23 20.84 5.10
N THR A 127 11.90 21.30 3.89
CA THR A 127 10.53 21.39 3.39
C THR A 127 10.08 20.11 2.70
N TRP A 128 8.90 19.60 3.06
CA TRP A 128 8.27 18.45 2.42
C TRP A 128 7.75 18.78 1.03
N GLU A 129 8.17 17.99 0.03
CA GLU A 129 7.69 18.08 -1.35
C GLU A 129 7.51 16.68 -1.98
N THR A 130 6.67 16.59 -3.02
CA THR A 130 6.57 15.37 -3.81
C THR A 130 7.67 15.35 -4.87
N THR A 131 8.55 14.37 -4.79
CA THR A 131 9.67 14.24 -5.74
C THR A 131 9.34 13.41 -6.96
N GLY A 132 8.30 12.56 -6.90
CA GLY A 132 7.79 11.86 -8.07
C GLY A 132 6.56 11.00 -7.79
N MET A 133 5.91 10.58 -8.88
CA MET A 133 4.81 9.62 -8.82
C MET A 133 4.92 8.63 -9.98
N ILE A 134 4.71 7.34 -9.72
CA ILE A 134 4.67 6.28 -10.74
C ILE A 134 3.50 5.34 -10.52
N GLY A 135 2.99 4.78 -11.61
CA GLY A 135 2.09 3.65 -11.57
C GLY A 135 2.84 2.32 -11.45
N ARG A 136 2.32 1.37 -10.70
CA ARG A 136 2.86 0.00 -10.59
C ARG A 136 1.76 -1.00 -10.90
N THR A 137 1.95 -1.79 -11.95
CA THR A 137 1.01 -2.87 -12.30
C THR A 137 1.52 -4.20 -11.75
N GLY A 138 0.68 -4.91 -11.00
CA GLY A 138 1.00 -6.23 -10.46
C GLY A 138 1.03 -7.33 -11.51
N HIS A 139 1.55 -8.51 -11.15
CA HIS A 139 1.47 -9.71 -11.98
C HIS A 139 -0.01 -10.14 -12.15
N PRO A 140 -0.46 -10.62 -13.34
CA PRO A 140 -1.90 -10.82 -13.62
C PRO A 140 -2.60 -11.75 -12.64
N ARG A 141 -1.87 -12.76 -12.15
CA ARG A 141 -2.37 -13.77 -11.20
C ARG A 141 -2.06 -13.47 -9.73
N LYS A 142 -1.42 -12.35 -9.40
CA LYS A 142 -1.05 -12.00 -8.02
C LYS A 142 -1.97 -10.93 -7.45
N ILE A 143 -2.10 -10.96 -6.13
CA ILE A 143 -2.93 -10.03 -5.33
C ILE A 143 -2.18 -8.78 -4.87
N VAL A 144 -0.88 -8.68 -5.21
CA VAL A 144 0.00 -7.56 -4.88
C VAL A 144 0.57 -6.96 -6.16
N THR A 145 0.73 -5.64 -6.14
CA THR A 145 1.23 -4.75 -7.21
C THR A 145 2.74 -4.49 -7.12
N ASN A 146 3.41 -5.09 -6.13
CA ASN A 146 4.80 -4.78 -5.82
C ASN A 146 5.76 -5.20 -6.94
N LEU A 147 6.65 -4.28 -7.34
CA LEU A 147 7.63 -4.48 -8.42
C LEU A 147 8.51 -5.71 -8.20
N CYS A 148 8.94 -5.96 -6.95
CA CYS A 148 9.75 -7.14 -6.58
C CYS A 148 9.03 -8.49 -6.79
N ARG A 149 7.77 -8.49 -7.26
CA ARG A 149 6.97 -9.70 -7.48
C ARG A 149 6.51 -9.83 -8.94
N GLY A 150 7.26 -9.26 -9.88
CA GLY A 150 6.96 -9.32 -11.32
C GLY A 150 6.01 -8.21 -11.78
N GLY A 151 6.01 -7.09 -11.05
CA GLY A 151 5.30 -5.88 -11.46
C GLY A 151 6.14 -5.01 -12.39
N SER A 152 5.49 -4.12 -13.13
CA SER A 152 6.15 -3.15 -14.01
C SER A 152 5.73 -1.73 -13.66
N SER A 153 6.64 -0.78 -13.85
CA SER A 153 6.34 0.65 -13.71
C SER A 153 5.71 1.19 -14.99
N LYS A 154 4.71 2.06 -14.86
CA LYS A 154 4.10 2.81 -15.97
C LYS A 154 3.92 4.28 -15.56
N PRO A 155 3.87 5.22 -16.53
CA PRO A 155 3.42 6.58 -16.26
C PRO A 155 2.02 6.55 -15.63
N VAL A 156 1.77 7.45 -14.68
CA VAL A 156 0.49 7.53 -13.96
C VAL A 156 -0.65 7.77 -14.94
N GLU A 157 -0.41 8.61 -15.93
CA GLU A 157 -1.34 9.02 -16.97
C GLU A 157 -1.85 7.83 -17.79
N VAL A 158 -1.00 6.81 -18.01
CA VAL A 158 -1.38 5.58 -18.70
C VAL A 158 -2.36 4.75 -17.86
N LEU A 159 -2.17 4.70 -16.55
CA LEU A 159 -3.03 3.93 -15.65
C LEU A 159 -4.36 4.63 -15.34
N LEU A 160 -4.37 5.96 -15.35
CA LEU A 160 -5.59 6.75 -15.16
C LEU A 160 -6.40 6.93 -16.46
N LYS A 161 -5.82 6.61 -17.62
CA LYS A 161 -6.51 6.71 -18.91
C LYS A 161 -7.73 5.80 -18.93
N GLY A 162 -8.88 6.34 -19.32
CA GLY A 162 -10.16 5.64 -19.35
C GLY A 162 -10.88 5.54 -18.00
N HIS A 163 -10.20 5.88 -16.89
CA HIS A 163 -10.80 5.88 -15.55
C HIS A 163 -11.10 7.29 -15.05
N VAL A 164 -10.26 8.27 -15.39
CA VAL A 164 -10.34 9.64 -14.89
C VAL A 164 -10.43 10.63 -16.05
N ALA A 165 -11.46 11.47 -16.06
CA ALA A 165 -11.66 12.55 -17.03
C ALA A 165 -10.58 13.63 -16.89
N ASP A 166 -10.58 14.38 -15.78
CA ASP A 166 -9.56 15.37 -15.47
C ASP A 166 -8.41 14.76 -14.67
N ARG A 167 -7.47 14.15 -15.41
CA ARG A 167 -6.29 13.50 -14.83
C ARG A 167 -5.37 14.48 -14.09
N ASN A 168 -5.30 15.73 -14.51
CA ASN A 168 -4.42 16.73 -13.91
C ASN A 168 -4.93 17.13 -12.52
N ARG A 169 -6.21 17.49 -12.41
CA ARG A 169 -6.85 17.78 -11.12
C ARG A 169 -6.81 16.58 -10.20
N TYR A 170 -7.08 15.38 -10.71
CA TYR A 170 -7.03 14.17 -9.90
C TYR A 170 -5.62 13.90 -9.36
N LYS A 171 -4.59 14.01 -10.22
CA LYS A 171 -3.19 13.90 -9.81
C LYS A 171 -2.83 14.95 -8.76
N ALA A 172 -3.24 16.20 -8.92
CA ALA A 172 -3.01 17.24 -7.91
C ALA A 172 -3.65 16.87 -6.55
N SER A 173 -4.83 16.26 -6.56
CA SER A 173 -5.48 15.78 -5.33
C SER A 173 -4.70 14.65 -4.64
N LEU A 174 -4.11 13.73 -5.41
CA LEU A 174 -3.24 12.66 -4.90
C LEU A 174 -1.94 13.23 -4.31
N LEU A 175 -1.34 14.24 -4.94
CA LEU A 175 -0.16 14.93 -4.41
C LEU A 175 -0.46 15.62 -3.07
N LYS A 176 -1.62 16.29 -2.97
CA LYS A 176 -2.09 16.91 -1.72
C LYS A 176 -2.32 15.86 -0.63
N LEU A 177 -2.92 14.72 -0.96
CA LEU A 177 -3.07 13.58 -0.05
C LEU A 177 -1.70 13.08 0.44
N GLY A 178 -0.76 12.89 -0.48
CA GLY A 178 0.60 12.42 -0.17
C GLY A 178 1.37 13.35 0.78
N LEU A 179 1.35 14.66 0.49
CA LEU A 179 1.97 15.67 1.35
C LEU A 179 1.33 15.73 2.73
N GLY A 180 -0.01 15.70 2.80
CA GLY A 180 -0.74 15.66 4.07
C GLY A 180 -0.36 14.43 4.90
N ALA A 181 -0.31 13.25 4.29
CA ALA A 181 0.06 12.01 4.96
C ALA A 181 1.51 12.04 5.48
N ALA A 182 2.47 12.49 4.66
CA ALA A 182 3.87 12.59 5.07
C ALA A 182 4.07 13.56 6.25
N ARG A 183 3.45 14.75 6.20
CA ARG A 183 3.50 15.73 7.28
C ARG A 183 2.88 15.19 8.56
N HIS A 184 1.74 14.51 8.46
CA HIS A 184 1.08 13.92 9.64
C HIS A 184 1.91 12.78 10.24
N LEU A 185 2.43 11.87 9.42
CA LEU A 185 3.33 10.81 9.88
C LEU A 185 4.55 11.38 10.58
N ASN A 186 5.12 12.48 10.08
CA ASN A 186 6.31 13.08 10.68
C ASN A 186 6.07 13.62 12.11
N LYS A 187 4.83 14.02 12.45
CA LYS A 187 4.48 14.40 13.84
C LYS A 187 4.65 13.23 14.81
N THR A 188 4.34 12.01 14.38
CA THR A 188 4.49 10.79 15.19
C THR A 188 5.87 10.14 15.06
N PHE A 189 6.47 10.25 13.87
CA PHE A 189 7.78 9.68 13.54
C PHE A 189 8.74 10.82 13.13
N PRO A 190 9.30 11.59 14.08
CA PRO A 190 10.05 12.82 13.77
C PRO A 190 11.30 12.59 12.93
N ARG A 191 11.88 11.38 12.97
CA ARG A 191 13.09 11.01 12.24
C ARG A 191 12.86 10.69 10.76
N ILE A 192 11.60 10.57 10.30
CA ILE A 192 11.35 10.29 8.88
C ILE A 192 11.66 11.53 8.04
N LYS A 193 12.42 11.32 6.96
CA LYS A 193 12.77 12.36 5.98
C LYS A 193 12.15 12.09 4.61
N GLU A 194 11.62 10.88 4.42
CA GLU A 194 10.99 10.44 3.18
C GLU A 194 9.85 9.46 3.47
N VAL A 195 8.87 9.41 2.57
CA VAL A 195 7.76 8.47 2.60
C VAL A 195 7.41 8.05 1.17
N GLY A 196 7.38 6.75 0.92
CA GLY A 196 6.77 6.17 -0.28
C GLY A 196 5.35 5.73 0.06
N LEU A 197 4.38 6.46 -0.47
CA LEU A 197 2.96 6.18 -0.29
C LEU A 197 2.45 5.30 -1.43
N ASP A 198 1.90 4.14 -1.10
CA ASP A 198 1.27 3.23 -2.06
C ASP A 198 -0.24 3.48 -2.02
N VAL A 199 -0.77 4.05 -3.09
CA VAL A 199 -2.17 4.46 -3.20
C VAL A 199 -2.90 3.62 -4.24
N GLY A 200 -3.85 2.81 -3.80
CA GLY A 200 -4.77 2.09 -4.68
C GLY A 200 -6.03 2.91 -4.94
N LEU A 201 -6.68 2.70 -6.08
CA LEU A 201 -7.95 3.34 -6.43
C LEU A 201 -9.03 2.27 -6.54
N ASP A 202 -10.21 2.52 -5.99
CA ASP A 202 -11.39 1.67 -6.21
C ASP A 202 -12.21 2.15 -7.44
N PRO A 203 -13.29 1.44 -7.85
CA PRO A 203 -14.08 1.82 -9.01
C PRO A 203 -14.75 3.20 -8.92
N ASN A 204 -14.92 3.73 -7.71
CA ASN A 204 -15.45 5.08 -7.47
C ASN A 204 -14.35 6.14 -7.50
N LEU A 205 -13.13 5.77 -7.92
CA LEU A 205 -11.95 6.62 -7.90
C LEU A 205 -11.61 7.14 -6.50
N HIS A 206 -12.01 6.45 -5.44
CA HIS A 206 -11.60 6.83 -4.09
C HIS A 206 -10.16 6.35 -3.85
N PRO A 207 -9.24 7.25 -3.44
CA PRO A 207 -7.86 6.86 -3.18
C PRO A 207 -7.71 6.25 -1.80
N TRP A 208 -7.12 5.05 -1.76
CA TRP A 208 -6.82 4.28 -0.55
C TRP A 208 -5.30 4.19 -0.34
N ILE A 209 -4.81 4.71 0.78
CA ILE A 209 -3.43 4.54 1.26
C ILE A 209 -3.26 3.10 1.75
N LEU A 210 -2.71 2.23 0.90
CA LEU A 210 -2.50 0.81 1.19
C LEU A 210 -1.28 0.60 2.10
N GLU A 211 -0.24 1.40 1.89
CA GLU A 211 1.01 1.39 2.66
C GLU A 211 1.67 2.77 2.65
N ALA A 212 2.34 3.14 3.74
CA ALA A 212 3.22 4.31 3.81
C ALA A 212 4.57 3.87 4.37
N ASN A 213 5.59 3.80 3.52
CA ASN A 213 6.91 3.29 3.89
C ASN A 213 7.88 4.46 4.12
N PRO A 214 8.46 4.61 5.33
CA PRO A 214 9.39 5.71 5.64
C PRO A 214 10.81 5.53 5.09
N ARG A 215 11.11 4.38 4.48
CA ARG A 215 12.36 4.09 3.75
C ARG A 215 12.03 3.36 2.45
N PRO A 216 11.40 4.03 1.49
CA PRO A 216 10.92 3.41 0.27
C PRO A 216 12.07 3.12 -0.70
N LYS A 217 11.97 1.99 -1.41
CA LYS A 217 12.82 1.75 -2.59
C LYS A 217 12.42 2.69 -3.72
N ILE A 218 13.41 3.34 -4.34
CA ILE A 218 13.23 4.27 -5.47
C ILE A 218 13.59 3.67 -6.83
N SER A 219 14.05 2.41 -6.89
CA SER A 219 14.51 1.77 -8.13
C SER A 219 13.46 1.76 -9.25
N GLY A 220 12.17 1.69 -8.92
CA GLY A 220 11.07 1.77 -9.89
C GLY A 220 11.04 3.08 -10.68
N PHE A 221 11.55 4.17 -10.13
CA PHE A 221 11.62 5.48 -10.78
C PHE A 221 12.73 5.57 -11.83
N LYS A 222 13.71 4.65 -11.84
CA LYS A 222 14.73 4.55 -12.91
C LYS A 222 14.11 4.35 -14.29
N THR A 223 12.93 3.74 -14.34
CA THR A 223 12.21 3.42 -15.59
C THR A 223 11.55 4.64 -16.24
N LEU A 224 11.41 5.76 -15.52
CA LEU A 224 10.82 6.98 -16.07
C LEU A 224 11.69 7.56 -17.19
N LYS A 225 11.04 8.18 -18.19
CA LYS A 225 11.72 8.93 -19.25
C LYS A 225 12.52 10.10 -18.68
N ASN A 226 11.87 10.91 -17.83
CA ASN A 226 12.53 12.02 -17.14
C ASN A 226 13.43 11.49 -16.01
N LYS A 227 14.74 11.36 -16.30
CA LYS A 227 15.74 10.89 -15.34
C LYS A 227 16.02 11.87 -14.20
N ASN A 228 15.64 13.14 -14.34
CA ASN A 228 15.85 14.14 -13.29
C ASN A 228 15.03 13.84 -12.03
N ILE A 229 13.88 13.19 -12.17
CA ILE A 229 13.07 12.69 -11.04
C ILE A 229 13.90 11.74 -10.17
N TYR A 230 14.48 10.70 -10.79
CA TYR A 230 15.27 9.71 -10.08
C TYR A 230 16.56 10.31 -9.49
N ARG A 231 17.27 11.17 -10.25
CA ARG A 231 18.47 11.87 -9.77
C ARG A 231 18.18 12.78 -8.57
N LYS A 232 17.04 13.50 -8.59
CA LYS A 232 16.59 14.34 -7.46
C LYS A 232 16.36 13.50 -6.21
N MET A 233 15.69 12.34 -6.33
CA MET A 233 15.48 11.42 -5.21
C MET A 233 16.78 10.92 -4.61
N LEU A 234 17.74 10.53 -5.47
CA LEU A 234 19.07 10.09 -5.03
C LEU A 234 19.82 11.20 -4.28
N ARG A 235 19.82 12.42 -4.82
CA ARG A 235 20.46 13.57 -4.15
C ARG A 235 19.90 13.79 -2.75
N TYR A 236 18.59 13.64 -2.56
CA TYR A 236 17.95 13.77 -1.26
C TYR A 236 18.33 12.62 -0.33
N GLN A 237 18.32 11.37 -0.81
CA GLN A 237 18.77 10.21 -0.02
C GLN A 237 20.25 10.34 0.40
N LYS A 238 21.13 10.83 -0.48
CA LYS A 238 22.52 11.14 -0.15
C LYS A 238 22.62 12.21 0.94
N TYR A 239 21.86 13.30 0.83
CA TYR A 239 21.80 14.35 1.86
C TYR A 239 21.32 13.80 3.22
N TYR A 240 20.45 12.80 3.23
CA TYR A 240 20.00 12.17 4.47
C TYR A 240 21.04 11.23 5.11
N GLY A 241 22.14 10.90 4.42
CA GLY A 241 23.11 9.91 4.84
C GLY A 241 22.69 8.47 4.55
N HIS A 242 21.81 8.24 3.56
CA HIS A 242 21.54 6.88 3.07
C HIS A 242 22.72 6.49 2.16
N ALA A 243 23.47 5.46 2.55
CA ALA A 243 24.55 4.86 1.77
C ALA A 243 24.00 4.11 0.54
#